data_AF-A0A9W6T830-F1
#
_entry.id   AF-A0A9W6T830-F1
#
_cell.length_a   1.000
_cell.length_b   1.000
_cell.length_c   1.000
_cell.angle_alpha   90.00
_cell.angle_beta   90.00
_cell.angle_gamma   90.00
#
_symmetry.space_group_name_H-M   'P 1'
#
loop_
_entity.id
_entity.type
_entity.pdbx_description
1 polymer ?
#
loop_
_entity_poly.entity_id
_entity_poly.type
_entity_poly.pdbx_seq_one_letter_code
_entity_poly.pdbx_strand_id
1 'polypeptide(L)'
;MKVVRDKKILDLRVKLAETTYMLTDKIVCWAGCTLQAPHHSVRQVIKNLPSKVYCTSIHQGSPSKMYFLGVTNFITHVNEIPTQTLDDFLEAVRDIKDNSYCKLRIVTYENIPFAQTLKVNYHYFPTTELLKNDVSEWVFKKIEATNS
;
A
#
# COMPACT_ATOMS: atom_id res chain seq x y z
N MET A 1 23.18 -7.52 -25.35
CA MET A 1 21.86 -7.98 -25.86
C MET A 1 21.66 -7.32 -27.21
N LYS A 2 21.47 -8.10 -28.28
CA LYS A 2 21.35 -7.54 -29.63
C LYS A 2 19.88 -7.33 -29.98
N VAL A 3 19.52 -6.13 -30.42
CA VAL A 3 18.17 -5.75 -30.85
C VAL A 3 18.26 -5.16 -32.24
N VAL A 4 17.28 -5.44 -33.11
CA VAL A 4 17.17 -4.78 -34.42
C VAL A 4 16.18 -3.62 -34.32
N ARG A 5 16.62 -2.41 -34.65
CA ARG A 5 15.76 -1.22 -34.80
C ARG A 5 16.17 -0.48 -36.06
N ASP A 6 15.20 -0.03 -36.84
CA ASP A 6 15.41 0.67 -38.12
C ASP A 6 16.38 -0.06 -39.08
N LYS A 7 16.22 -1.39 -39.18
CA LYS A 7 17.05 -2.30 -40.00
C LYS A 7 18.55 -2.30 -39.62
N LYS A 8 18.93 -1.79 -38.45
CA LYS A 8 20.28 -1.85 -37.91
C LYS A 8 20.33 -2.72 -36.65
N ILE A 9 21.37 -3.54 -36.53
CA ILE A 9 21.64 -4.32 -35.32
C ILE A 9 22.31 -3.39 -34.31
N LEU A 10 21.70 -3.25 -33.15
CA LEU A 10 22.21 -2.51 -32.00
C LEU A 10 22.64 -3.50 -30.92
N ASP A 11 23.87 -3.40 -30.44
CA ASP A 11 24.30 -4.15 -29.25
C ASP A 11 24.13 -3.28 -28.01
N LEU A 12 23.18 -3.66 -27.16
CA LEU A 12 22.81 -2.93 -25.96
C LEU A 12 23.34 -3.64 -24.72
N ARG A 13 24.02 -2.89 -23.85
CA ARG A 13 24.39 -3.32 -22.51
C ARG A 13 23.26 -2.95 -21.56
N VAL A 14 22.33 -3.88 -21.35
CA VAL A 14 21.19 -3.70 -20.44
C VAL A 14 21.65 -4.03 -19.02
N LYS A 15 21.39 -3.13 -18.07
CA LYS A 15 21.59 -3.41 -16.65
C LYS A 15 20.52 -4.40 -16.20
N LEU A 16 20.94 -5.53 -15.67
CA LEU A 16 20.04 -6.45 -14.97
C LEU A 16 19.65 -5.81 -13.63
N ALA A 17 18.37 -5.93 -13.28
CA ALA A 17 17.84 -5.52 -11.99
C ALA A 17 17.30 -6.76 -11.28
N GLU A 18 17.50 -6.85 -9.97
CA GLU A 18 17.00 -7.98 -9.18
C GLU A 18 15.47 -7.97 -9.10
N THR A 19 14.80 -9.03 -9.53
CA THR A 19 13.32 -9.10 -9.51
C THR A 19 12.73 -9.18 -8.10
N THR A 20 13.55 -9.38 -7.06
CA THR A 20 13.10 -9.56 -5.67
C THR A 20 12.22 -8.40 -5.18
N TYR A 21 12.49 -7.15 -5.60
CA TYR A 21 11.67 -5.99 -5.24
C TYR A 21 10.27 -5.96 -5.90
N MET A 22 9.98 -6.88 -6.82
CA MET A 22 8.72 -6.98 -7.56
C MET A 22 7.73 -7.95 -6.92
N LEU A 23 8.17 -8.77 -5.97
CA LEU A 23 7.34 -9.74 -5.29
C LEU A 23 6.58 -9.09 -4.13
N THR A 24 5.33 -9.51 -3.91
CA THR A 24 4.58 -9.14 -2.71
C THR A 24 5.00 -10.05 -1.56
N ASP A 25 5.59 -9.45 -0.55
CA ASP A 25 6.05 -10.06 0.70
C ASP A 25 5.20 -9.64 1.90
N LYS A 26 4.54 -8.47 1.83
CA LYS A 26 3.74 -7.91 2.90
C LYS A 26 2.40 -7.37 2.42
N ILE A 27 1.34 -7.73 3.14
CA ILE A 27 -0.01 -7.22 2.96
C ILE A 27 -0.53 -6.74 4.31
N VAL A 28 -1.19 -5.59 4.34
CA VAL A 28 -1.82 -5.03 5.54
C VAL A 28 -3.31 -4.86 5.26
N CYS A 29 -4.16 -5.39 6.13
CA CYS A 29 -5.59 -5.09 6.11
C CYS A 29 -5.91 -4.13 7.25
N TRP A 30 -6.57 -3.01 6.94
CA TRP A 30 -6.90 -1.97 7.91
C TRP A 30 -8.22 -1.30 7.54
N ALA A 31 -9.13 -1.10 8.50
CA ALA A 31 -10.44 -0.46 8.28
C ALA A 31 -11.20 -0.99 7.03
N GLY A 32 -10.98 -2.27 6.70
CA GLY A 32 -11.54 -2.99 5.56
C GLY A 32 -10.93 -2.68 4.19
N CYS A 33 -9.83 -1.92 4.10
CA CYS A 33 -8.99 -1.89 2.91
C CYS A 33 -7.82 -2.88 3.02
N THR A 34 -7.35 -3.33 1.87
CA THR A 34 -6.13 -4.15 1.73
C THR A 34 -5.06 -3.29 1.08
N LEU A 35 -3.92 -3.21 1.75
CA LEU A 35 -2.77 -2.38 1.41
C LEU A 35 -1.59 -3.29 1.12
N GLN A 36 -0.84 -2.98 0.07
CA GLN A 36 0.45 -3.63 -0.22
C GLN A 36 1.40 -2.64 -0.86
N ALA A 37 2.67 -3.05 -1.01
CA ALA A 37 3.59 -2.34 -1.88
C ALA A 37 3.07 -2.34 -3.33
N PRO A 38 3.29 -1.26 -4.10
CA PRO A 38 2.84 -1.19 -5.50
C PRO A 38 3.46 -2.34 -6.30
N HIS A 39 2.60 -3.17 -6.90
CA HIS A 39 3.02 -4.33 -7.71
C HIS A 39 3.65 -3.87 -9.03
N HIS A 40 4.34 -4.78 -9.70
CA HIS A 40 5.14 -4.48 -10.89
C HIS A 40 4.41 -3.65 -11.94
N SER A 41 3.18 -4.00 -12.30
CA SER A 41 2.40 -3.28 -13.33
C SER A 41 2.13 -1.82 -12.95
N VAL A 42 1.87 -1.52 -11.67
CA VAL A 42 1.69 -0.14 -11.20
C VAL A 42 2.99 0.66 -11.30
N ARG A 43 4.14 0.03 -10.97
CA ARG A 43 5.46 0.67 -11.08
C ARG A 43 5.89 0.92 -12.53
N GLN A 44 5.39 0.13 -13.47
CA GLN A 44 5.66 0.36 -14.90
C GLN A 44 4.96 1.61 -15.43
N VAL A 45 3.79 1.95 -14.89
CA VAL A 45 3.03 3.10 -15.35
C VAL A 45 3.39 4.38 -14.58
N ILE A 46 3.61 4.27 -13.27
CA ILE A 46 3.90 5.42 -12.40
C ILE A 46 5.41 5.58 -12.22
N LYS A 47 5.95 6.68 -12.77
CA LYS A 47 7.40 7.00 -12.66
C LYS A 47 7.83 7.38 -11.24
N ASN A 48 7.02 8.21 -10.57
CA ASN A 48 7.31 8.72 -9.23
C ASN A 48 6.22 8.22 -8.27
N LEU A 49 6.57 7.27 -7.41
CA LEU A 49 5.65 6.72 -6.43
C LEU A 49 5.47 7.72 -5.27
N PRO A 50 4.23 8.15 -4.96
CA PRO A 50 3.98 9.06 -3.84
C PRO A 50 4.17 8.38 -2.47
N SER A 51 3.92 7.07 -2.39
CA SER A 51 4.23 6.22 -1.25
C SER A 51 4.26 4.74 -1.68
N LYS A 52 4.71 3.85 -0.79
CA LYS A 52 4.60 2.38 -0.98
C LYS A 52 3.35 1.78 -0.31
N VAL A 53 2.38 2.60 0.08
CA VAL A 53 1.13 2.15 0.72
C VAL A 53 0.00 2.25 -0.31
N TYR A 54 -0.17 1.19 -1.08
CA TYR A 54 -1.11 1.15 -2.19
C TYR A 54 -2.35 0.31 -1.86
N CYS A 55 -3.53 0.89 -2.06
CA CYS A 55 -4.81 0.23 -1.83
C CYS A 55 -5.20 -0.64 -3.02
N THR A 56 -5.26 -1.96 -2.81
CA THR A 56 -5.60 -2.93 -3.86
C THR A 56 -7.06 -3.31 -3.90
N SER A 57 -7.69 -3.39 -2.74
CA SER A 57 -9.08 -3.84 -2.60
C SER A 57 -9.70 -3.25 -1.35
N ILE A 58 -11.03 -3.12 -1.39
CA ILE A 58 -11.82 -2.60 -0.29
C ILE A 58 -13.03 -3.51 -0.12
N HIS A 59 -13.29 -3.92 1.12
CA HIS A 59 -14.43 -4.74 1.49
C HIS A 59 -15.71 -3.91 1.47
N GLN A 60 -16.79 -4.49 0.94
CA GLN A 60 -18.10 -3.83 0.94
C GLN A 60 -18.60 -3.67 2.37
N GLY A 61 -19.23 -2.54 2.67
CA GLY A 61 -19.67 -2.20 4.02
C GLY A 61 -18.55 -1.84 5.00
N SER A 62 -17.30 -1.76 4.54
CA SER A 62 -16.19 -1.29 5.37
C SER A 62 -16.19 0.23 5.56
N PRO A 63 -15.58 0.73 6.64
CA PRO A 63 -15.33 2.15 6.81
C PRO A 63 -14.57 2.75 5.63
N SER A 64 -13.57 2.04 5.10
CA SER A 64 -12.84 2.48 3.91
C SER A 64 -13.77 2.78 2.73
N LYS A 65 -14.79 1.94 2.49
CA LYS A 65 -15.77 2.18 1.43
C LYS A 65 -16.71 3.35 1.77
N MET A 66 -17.20 3.40 3.02
CA MET A 66 -18.14 4.43 3.48
C MET A 66 -17.55 5.84 3.43
N TYR A 67 -16.26 5.97 3.73
CA TYR A 67 -15.52 7.23 3.71
C TYR A 67 -14.79 7.47 2.38
N PHE A 68 -15.20 6.79 1.30
CA PHE A 68 -14.68 7.00 -0.07
C PHE A 68 -13.16 6.86 -0.21
N LEU A 69 -12.52 5.98 0.56
CA LEU A 69 -11.19 5.51 0.21
C LEU A 69 -11.31 4.80 -1.14
N GLY A 70 -10.58 5.28 -2.14
CA GLY A 70 -10.58 4.66 -3.47
C GLY A 70 -9.68 3.42 -3.52
N VAL A 71 -10.09 2.43 -4.31
CA VAL A 71 -9.16 1.41 -4.82
C VAL A 71 -8.17 2.12 -5.75
N THR A 72 -6.97 1.57 -5.90
CA THR A 72 -5.87 2.11 -6.71
C THR A 72 -5.26 3.44 -6.25
N ASN A 73 -5.57 3.84 -5.02
CA ASN A 73 -5.02 5.05 -4.42
C ASN A 73 -3.84 4.74 -3.48
N PHE A 74 -3.00 5.75 -3.28
CA PHE A 74 -1.84 5.73 -2.40
C PHE A 74 -2.11 6.50 -1.12
N ILE A 75 -1.88 5.89 0.04
CA ILE A 75 -1.91 6.60 1.32
C ILE A 75 -0.53 7.16 1.58
N THR A 76 -0.44 8.48 1.74
CA THR A 76 0.85 9.17 1.92
C THR A 76 1.05 9.64 3.34
N HIS A 77 -0.04 9.96 4.06
CA HIS A 77 0.01 10.39 5.44
C HIS A 77 -1.20 9.90 6.22
N VAL A 78 -1.00 9.68 7.51
CA VAL A 78 -2.03 9.37 8.50
C VAL A 78 -1.88 10.35 9.67
N ASN A 79 -2.91 11.13 9.98
CA ASN A 79 -2.88 12.17 11.02
C ASN A 79 -1.68 13.13 10.89
N GLU A 80 -1.37 13.57 9.66
CA GLU A 80 -0.20 14.40 9.32
C GLU A 80 1.17 13.71 9.49
N ILE A 81 1.21 12.43 9.90
CA ILE A 81 2.44 11.62 9.95
C ILE A 81 2.67 11.04 8.54
N PRO A 82 3.85 11.26 7.91
CA PRO A 82 4.15 10.69 6.60
C PRO A 82 4.33 9.18 6.69
N THR A 83 3.70 8.45 5.75
CA THR A 83 3.73 6.99 5.69
C THR A 83 4.31 6.55 4.34
N GLN A 84 5.62 6.34 4.28
CA GLN A 84 6.31 5.97 3.04
C GLN A 84 6.33 4.46 2.82
N THR A 85 6.30 3.68 3.91
CA THR A 85 6.27 2.22 3.91
C THR A 85 5.02 1.68 4.62
N LEU A 86 4.76 0.37 4.43
CA LEU A 86 3.68 -0.31 5.16
C LEU A 86 3.96 -0.36 6.67
N ASP A 87 5.23 -0.40 7.08
CA ASP A 87 5.64 -0.35 8.49
C ASP A 87 5.34 1.02 9.09
N ASP A 88 5.72 2.11 8.43
CA ASP A 88 5.39 3.47 8.85
C ASP A 88 3.87 3.65 8.97
N PHE A 89 3.11 3.07 8.04
CA PHE A 89 1.66 3.08 8.08
C PHE A 89 1.13 2.34 9.30
N LEU A 90 1.64 1.14 9.58
CA LEU A 90 1.24 0.34 10.74
C LEU A 90 1.55 1.06 12.05
N GLU A 91 2.70 1.72 12.16
CA GLU A 91 3.04 2.53 13.33
C GLU A 91 2.07 3.71 13.48
N ALA A 92 1.82 4.46 12.41
CA ALA A 92 0.94 5.62 12.46
C ALA A 92 -0.52 5.26 12.80
N VAL A 93 -0.99 4.05 12.44
CA VAL A 93 -2.35 3.60 12.77
C VAL A 93 -2.47 2.91 14.13
N ARG A 94 -1.36 2.52 14.79
CA ARG A 94 -1.40 1.89 16.12
C ARG A 94 -1.93 2.84 17.20
N ASP A 95 -1.64 4.12 17.06
CA ASP A 95 -2.04 5.16 18.01
C ASP A 95 -3.52 5.59 17.85
N ILE A 96 -4.16 5.17 16.76
CA ILE A 96 -5.57 5.48 16.50
C ILE A 96 -6.44 4.59 17.39
N LYS A 97 -7.32 5.21 18.18
CA LYS A 97 -8.26 4.50 19.05
C LYS A 97 -9.40 3.89 18.22
N ASP A 98 -9.94 2.77 18.68
CA ASP A 98 -11.15 2.20 18.08
C ASP A 98 -12.30 3.23 18.08
N ASN A 99 -13.15 3.19 17.05
CA ASN A 99 -14.28 4.10 16.86
C ASN A 99 -13.91 5.61 16.83
N SER A 100 -12.64 5.95 16.60
CA SER A 100 -12.17 7.33 16.44
C SER A 100 -11.97 7.72 14.97
N TYR A 101 -11.75 9.01 14.74
CA TYR A 101 -11.49 9.56 13.40
C TYR A 101 -9.99 9.73 13.16
N CYS A 102 -9.57 9.43 11.94
CA CYS A 102 -8.23 9.72 11.45
C CYS A 102 -8.31 10.49 10.13
N LYS A 103 -7.29 11.31 9.88
CA LYS A 103 -7.16 12.09 8.64
C LYS A 103 -6.13 11.42 7.75
N LEU A 104 -6.55 11.03 6.56
CA LEU A 104 -5.69 10.44 5.54
C LEU A 104 -5.34 11.49 4.49
N ARG A 105 -4.07 11.54 4.08
CA ARG A 105 -3.68 12.19 2.83
C ARG A 105 -3.45 11.13 1.79
N ILE A 106 -4.22 11.22 0.71
CA ILE A 106 -4.28 10.21 -0.33
C ILE A 106 -3.83 10.86 -1.64
N VAL A 107 -3.16 10.09 -2.48
CA VAL A 107 -2.82 10.47 -3.85
C VAL A 107 -3.49 9.45 -4.77
N THR A 108 -4.26 9.92 -5.75
CA THR A 108 -4.89 9.02 -6.72
C THR A 108 -3.84 8.40 -7.66
N TYR A 109 -4.25 7.39 -8.41
CA TYR A 109 -3.46 6.84 -9.51
C TYR A 109 -2.98 7.91 -10.52
N GLU A 110 -3.79 8.96 -10.74
CA GLU A 110 -3.50 10.09 -11.62
C GLU A 110 -2.61 11.16 -10.94
N ASN A 111 -2.04 10.85 -9.78
CA ASN A 111 -1.20 11.74 -8.99
C ASN A 111 -1.91 13.00 -8.47
N ILE A 112 -3.22 12.91 -8.21
CA ILE A 112 -4.01 14.01 -7.65
C ILE A 112 -4.08 13.84 -6.12
N PRO A 113 -3.50 14.75 -5.32
CA PRO A 113 -3.55 14.69 -3.88
C PRO A 113 -4.90 15.19 -3.33
N PHE A 114 -5.44 14.48 -2.34
CA PHE A 114 -6.61 14.93 -1.57
C PHE A 114 -6.53 14.43 -0.13
N ALA A 115 -7.30 15.05 0.77
CA ALA A 115 -7.40 14.63 2.16
C ALA A 115 -8.79 14.08 2.44
N GLN A 116 -8.86 13.01 3.22
CA GLN A 116 -10.11 12.35 3.58
C GLN A 116 -10.09 11.95 5.05
N THR A 117 -11.18 12.22 5.77
CA THR A 117 -11.35 11.74 7.13
C THR A 117 -12.04 10.38 7.10
N LEU A 118 -11.57 9.44 7.91
CA LEU A 118 -12.11 8.09 8.05
C LEU A 118 -12.31 7.76 9.53
N LYS A 119 -13.48 7.20 9.87
CA LYS A 119 -13.73 6.63 11.20
C LYS A 119 -13.34 5.16 11.23
N VAL A 120 -12.42 4.76 12.08
CA VAL A 120 -11.99 3.36 12.19
C VAL A 120 -12.97 2.52 13.00
N ASN A 121 -13.04 1.23 12.72
CA ASN A 121 -13.79 0.25 13.51
C ASN A 121 -13.01 -1.06 13.55
N TYR A 122 -12.23 -1.26 14.61
CA TYR A 122 -11.39 -2.44 14.80
C TYR A 122 -12.16 -3.64 15.33
N HIS A 123 -13.37 -3.45 15.85
CA HIS A 123 -14.24 -4.55 16.27
C HIS A 123 -14.64 -5.43 15.07
N TYR A 124 -15.07 -4.82 13.96
CA TYR A 124 -15.43 -5.54 12.74
C TYR A 124 -14.30 -5.61 11.71
N PHE A 125 -13.44 -4.60 11.67
CA PHE A 125 -12.34 -4.49 10.71
C PHE A 125 -11.00 -4.32 11.43
N PRO A 126 -10.51 -5.36 12.12
CA PRO A 126 -9.25 -5.31 12.84
C PRO A 126 -8.07 -5.07 11.90
N THR A 127 -6.99 -4.50 12.44
CA THR A 127 -5.73 -4.37 11.72
C THR A 127 -5.01 -5.72 11.70
N THR A 128 -4.67 -6.21 10.52
CA THR A 128 -3.93 -7.46 10.35
C THR A 128 -2.81 -7.29 9.35
N GLU A 129 -1.70 -8.00 9.57
CA GLU A 129 -0.59 -8.09 8.64
C GLU A 129 -0.43 -9.55 8.18
N LEU A 130 -0.17 -9.73 6.89
CA LEU A 130 0.30 -10.98 6.31
C LEU A 130 1.72 -10.75 5.81
N LEU A 131 2.64 -11.57 6.30
CA LEU A 131 4.06 -11.53 5.94
C LEU A 131 4.44 -12.86 5.32
N LYS A 132 5.20 -12.81 4.23
CA LYS A 132 5.78 -13.99 3.62
C LYS A 132 7.09 -14.32 4.32
N ASN A 133 7.23 -15.54 4.84
CA ASN A 133 8.45 -16.00 5.50
C ASN A 133 9.55 -16.39 4.48
N ASP A 134 10.76 -16.67 4.98
CA ASP A 134 11.90 -17.06 4.15
C ASP A 134 11.66 -18.36 3.33
N VAL A 135 10.69 -19.17 3.75
CA VAL A 135 10.27 -20.41 3.10
C VAL A 135 9.08 -20.19 2.14
N SER A 136 8.73 -18.93 1.86
CA SER A 136 7.63 -18.52 0.98
C SER A 136 6.21 -18.86 1.43
N GLU A 137 5.99 -19.13 2.72
CA GLU A 137 4.68 -19.31 3.32
C GLU A 137 4.14 -18.01 3.91
N TRP A 138 2.81 -17.88 3.97
CA TRP A 138 2.15 -16.70 4.54
C TRP A 138 1.90 -16.88 6.04
N VAL A 139 2.41 -15.93 6.82
CA VAL A 139 2.19 -15.85 8.26
C VAL A 139 1.22 -14.70 8.53
N PHE A 140 0.10 -15.04 9.17
CA PHE A 140 -0.90 -14.06 9.60
C PHE A 140 -0.58 -13.56 11.01
N LYS A 141 -0.60 -12.25 11.18
CA LYS A 141 -0.44 -11.62 12.49
C LYS A 141 -1.48 -10.53 12.68
N LYS A 142 -2.23 -10.64 13.77
CA LYS A 142 -3.18 -9.60 14.19
C LYS A 142 -2.38 -8.51 14.90
N ILE A 143 -2.62 -7.25 14.52
CA ILE A 143 -2.02 -6.09 15.17
C ILE A 143 -3.09 -5.45 16.01
N GLU A 144 -2.88 -5.48 17.33
CA GLU A 144 -3.78 -4.80 18.26
C GLU A 144 -3.33 -3.35 18.42
N ALA A 145 -4.30 -2.43 18.42
CA ALA A 145 -4.03 -1.04 18.73
C ALA A 145 -3.46 -0.97 20.15
N THR A 146 -2.31 -0.33 20.33
CA THR A 146 -1.64 -0.25 21.63
C THR A 146 -2.38 0.79 22.47
N ASN A 147 -3.39 0.37 23.21
CA ASN A 147 -3.97 1.18 24.28
C ASN A 147 -4.36 0.27 25.46
N SER A 148 -3.43 0.15 26.40
CA SER A 148 -3.72 0.02 27.84
C SER A 148 -4.02 1.39 28.42
#